data_AF-A0A914VSH5-F1
#
_entry.id   AF-A0A914VSH5-F1
#
_cell.length_a   1.000
_cell.length_b   1.000
_cell.length_c   1.000
_cell.angle_alpha   90.00
_cell.angle_beta   90.00
_cell.angle_gamma   90.00
#
_symmetry.space_group_name_H-M   'P 1'
#
loop_
_entity.id
_entity.type
_entity.pdbx_description
1 polymer ?
#
loop_
_entity_poly.entity_id
_entity_poly.type
_entity_poly.pdbx_seq_one_letter_code
_entity_poly.pdbx_strand_id
1 'polypeptide(L)'
;MRFSSFSTKAKWQHCRGSSKNFRGYTCGLWSTFHALTVQAYLDNIKNATFQPLHILHSIQGWVDNFFGCRHCRDHFMEMTEKTFPMKTKAKKSVDAILYLWKAHNVVNARLKGDDTEDPEFPKYQFPPNFLCSNCSSKSGTFDEKSVMEFMLNYYTAIKPHSPSDKEDARATFTP
;
A
#
# COMPACT_ATOMS: atom_id res chain seq x y z
N MET A 1 -28.88 6.37 9.43
CA MET A 1 -27.78 6.79 10.32
C MET A 1 -26.47 6.82 9.54
N ARG A 2 -25.77 7.95 9.48
CA ARG A 2 -24.39 8.01 8.96
C ARG A 2 -23.44 7.76 10.13
N PHE A 3 -23.04 6.52 10.33
CA PHE A 3 -21.93 6.22 11.23
C PHE A 3 -20.63 6.62 10.53
N SER A 4 -20.05 7.75 10.92
CA SER A 4 -18.65 8.04 10.60
C SER A 4 -17.81 7.28 11.63
N SER A 5 -17.37 6.07 11.30
CA SER A 5 -16.55 5.22 12.19
C SER A 5 -15.20 5.85 12.57
N PHE A 6 -14.85 7.01 11.99
CA PHE A 6 -13.59 7.70 12.22
C PHE A 6 -13.80 9.22 12.40
N SER A 7 -12.91 9.85 13.16
CA SER A 7 -12.99 11.26 13.55
C SER A 7 -13.01 12.19 12.34
N THR A 8 -14.04 13.05 12.26
CA THR A 8 -14.12 14.15 11.27
C THR A 8 -13.11 15.27 11.56
N LYS A 9 -12.41 15.21 12.69
CA LYS A 9 -11.37 16.16 13.13
C LYS A 9 -9.96 15.58 13.02
N ALA A 10 -9.76 14.48 12.31
CA ALA A 10 -8.44 13.88 12.13
C ALA A 10 -7.46 14.87 11.48
N LYS A 11 -6.30 15.08 12.09
CA LYS A 11 -5.20 15.88 11.54
C LYS A 11 -4.28 14.95 10.74
N TRP A 12 -4.43 14.94 9.42
CA TRP A 12 -3.59 14.14 8.54
C TRP A 12 -2.23 14.81 8.31
N GLN A 13 -1.14 14.02 8.38
CA GLN A 13 0.21 14.40 7.96
C GLN A 13 0.52 13.77 6.59
N HIS A 14 1.17 12.59 6.57
CA HIS A 14 1.54 11.87 5.34
C HIS A 14 0.37 11.68 4.36
N CYS A 15 -0.84 11.47 4.89
CA CYS A 15 -2.06 11.28 4.11
C CYS A 15 -2.91 12.54 3.90
N ARG A 16 -2.37 13.73 4.16
CA ARG A 16 -3.09 14.99 3.90
C ARG A 16 -3.26 15.19 2.38
N GLY A 17 -4.49 15.40 1.93
CA GLY A 17 -4.80 15.81 0.56
C GLY A 17 -4.72 17.33 0.39
N SER A 18 -4.69 17.78 -0.86
CA SER A 18 -4.77 19.20 -1.24
C SER A 18 -6.11 19.83 -0.81
N SER A 19 -7.18 19.01 -0.76
CA SER A 19 -8.49 19.40 -0.25
C SER A 19 -9.07 18.34 0.69
N LYS A 20 -10.15 18.68 1.41
CA LYS A 20 -10.82 17.77 2.37
C LYS A 20 -11.43 16.52 1.72
N ASN A 21 -11.66 16.55 0.40
CA ASN A 21 -12.27 15.43 -0.33
C ASN A 21 -11.24 14.40 -0.80
N PHE A 22 -9.94 14.72 -0.72
CA PHE A 22 -8.87 13.88 -1.22
C PHE A 22 -8.08 13.18 -0.12
N ARG A 23 -7.51 12.03 -0.47
CA ARG A 23 -6.61 11.22 0.38
C ARG A 23 -7.22 10.92 1.76
N GLY A 24 -6.57 11.36 2.85
CA GLY A 24 -7.06 11.21 4.21
C GLY A 24 -7.23 9.75 4.61
N TYR A 25 -8.46 9.40 4.96
CA TYR A 25 -8.81 8.09 5.53
C TYR A 25 -8.41 6.91 4.64
N THR A 26 -8.69 6.97 3.34
CA THR A 26 -8.38 5.86 2.42
C THR A 26 -6.87 5.68 2.23
N CYS A 27 -6.11 6.78 2.20
CA CYS A 27 -4.65 6.74 2.24
C CYS A 27 -4.16 6.08 3.54
N GLY A 28 -4.71 6.50 4.68
CA GLY A 28 -4.34 5.95 5.99
C GLY A 28 -4.60 4.44 6.07
N LEU A 29 -5.74 3.96 5.59
CA LEU A 29 -6.05 2.53 5.54
C LEU A 29 -5.04 1.75 4.70
N TRP A 30 -4.73 2.20 3.48
CA TRP A 30 -3.71 1.54 2.67
C TRP A 30 -2.37 1.51 3.37
N SER A 31 -1.92 2.62 3.95
CA SER A 31 -0.68 2.68 4.74
C SER A 31 -0.70 1.67 5.90
N THR A 32 -1.80 1.56 6.63
CA THR A 32 -1.97 0.59 7.71
C THR A 32 -1.92 -0.85 7.20
N PHE A 33 -2.62 -1.19 6.11
CA PHE A 33 -2.60 -2.55 5.57
C PHE A 33 -1.22 -2.98 5.09
N HIS A 34 -0.50 -2.09 4.41
CA HIS A 34 0.89 -2.36 4.02
C HIS A 34 1.79 -2.56 5.25
N ALA A 35 1.70 -1.69 6.26
CA ALA A 35 2.43 -1.85 7.51
C ALA A 35 2.12 -3.17 8.22
N LEU A 36 0.85 -3.60 8.23
CA LEU A 36 0.46 -4.89 8.80
C LEU A 36 1.08 -6.06 8.06
N THR A 37 1.12 -6.04 6.72
CA THR A 37 1.79 -7.11 5.95
C THR A 37 3.29 -7.15 6.20
N VAL A 38 3.94 -5.99 6.32
CA VAL A 38 5.37 -5.88 6.64
C VAL A 38 5.65 -6.40 8.05
N GLN A 39 4.89 -5.95 9.05
CA GLN A 39 5.10 -6.40 10.42
C GLN A 39 4.83 -7.91 10.58
N ALA A 40 3.76 -8.42 9.96
CA ALA A 40 3.45 -9.85 9.98
C ALA A 40 4.59 -10.69 9.40
N TYR A 41 5.25 -10.22 8.33
CA TYR A 41 6.44 -10.87 7.78
C TYR A 41 7.62 -10.82 8.75
N LEU A 42 7.94 -9.63 9.29
CA LEU A 42 9.09 -9.43 10.19
C LEU A 42 9.00 -10.31 11.45
N ASP A 43 7.82 -10.38 12.06
CA ASP A 43 7.55 -11.21 13.26
C ASP A 43 7.67 -12.72 12.97
N ASN A 44 7.64 -13.11 11.69
CA ASN A 44 7.58 -14.50 11.25
C ASN A 44 8.72 -14.92 10.31
N ILE A 45 9.82 -14.17 10.22
CA ILE A 45 10.96 -14.48 9.33
C ILE A 45 11.46 -15.91 9.50
N LYS A 46 11.50 -16.41 10.74
CA LYS A 46 11.98 -17.77 11.08
C LYS A 46 10.85 -18.77 11.26
N ASN A 47 9.59 -18.38 11.04
CA ASN A 47 8.42 -19.23 11.24
C ASN A 47 8.01 -19.89 9.92
N ALA A 48 8.46 -21.14 9.72
CA ALA A 48 8.12 -21.93 8.54
C ALA A 48 6.62 -22.26 8.39
N THR A 49 5.82 -22.08 9.45
CA THR A 49 4.38 -22.36 9.43
C THR A 49 3.52 -21.13 9.11
N PHE A 50 4.13 -19.95 9.00
CA PHE A 50 3.42 -18.70 8.72
C PHE A 50 2.64 -18.77 7.40
N GLN A 51 1.34 -18.48 7.48
CA GLN A 51 0.44 -18.49 6.34
C GLN A 51 0.19 -17.05 5.84
N PRO A 52 0.78 -16.65 4.69
CA PRO A 52 0.62 -15.28 4.17
C PRO A 52 -0.85 -14.92 3.86
N LEU A 53 -1.68 -15.92 3.57
CA LEU A 53 -3.09 -15.72 3.28
C LEU A 53 -3.90 -15.23 4.49
N HIS A 54 -3.48 -15.53 5.72
CA HIS A 54 -4.26 -15.12 6.91
C HIS A 54 -4.33 -13.59 7.03
N ILE A 55 -3.20 -12.89 6.87
CA ILE A 55 -3.20 -11.42 6.94
C ILE A 55 -3.96 -10.79 5.77
N LEU A 56 -3.82 -11.36 4.57
CA LEU A 56 -4.54 -10.89 3.39
C LEU A 56 -6.05 -11.09 3.51
N HIS A 57 -6.51 -12.23 4.02
CA HIS A 57 -7.94 -12.48 4.29
C HIS A 57 -8.49 -11.58 5.40
N SER A 58 -7.71 -11.27 6.44
CA SER A 58 -8.10 -10.29 7.45
C SER A 58 -8.33 -8.90 6.84
N ILE A 59 -7.44 -8.46 5.95
CA ILE A 59 -7.60 -7.19 5.22
C ILE A 59 -8.84 -7.25 4.30
N GLN A 60 -8.98 -8.31 3.51
CA GLN A 60 -10.12 -8.50 2.61
C GLN A 60 -11.45 -8.50 3.37
N GLY A 61 -11.55 -9.27 4.46
CA GLY A 61 -12.74 -9.33 5.30
C GLY A 61 -13.05 -7.98 5.95
N TRP A 62 -12.04 -7.22 6.37
CA TRP A 62 -12.27 -5.87 6.87
C TRP A 62 -12.84 -4.95 5.77
N VAL A 63 -12.28 -4.99 4.56
CA VAL A 63 -12.75 -4.17 3.43
C VAL A 63 -14.19 -4.53 3.08
N ASP A 64 -14.52 -5.81 3.05
CA ASP A 64 -15.86 -6.29 2.71
C ASP A 64 -16.92 -5.78 3.72
N ASN A 65 -16.59 -5.88 5.01
CA ASN A 65 -17.56 -5.67 6.09
C ASN A 65 -17.63 -4.23 6.60
N PHE A 66 -16.54 -3.45 6.53
CA PHE A 66 -16.45 -2.16 7.21
C PHE A 66 -16.11 -0.98 6.30
N PHE A 67 -15.64 -1.21 5.07
CA PHE A 67 -15.23 -0.10 4.21
C PHE A 67 -16.44 0.65 3.62
N GLY A 68 -16.52 1.95 3.88
CA GLY A 68 -17.72 2.75 3.59
C GLY A 68 -18.01 2.97 2.10
N CYS A 69 -16.99 2.92 1.22
CA CYS A 69 -17.20 3.08 -0.22
C CYS A 69 -17.60 1.75 -0.86
N ARG A 70 -18.90 1.57 -1.12
CA ARG A 70 -19.45 0.33 -1.72
C ARG A 70 -18.80 -0.01 -3.07
N HIS A 71 -18.79 0.94 -4.01
CA HIS A 71 -18.19 0.73 -5.33
C HIS A 71 -16.69 0.37 -5.26
N CYS A 72 -15.94 1.03 -4.35
CA CYS A 72 -14.53 0.75 -4.14
C CYS A 72 -14.31 -0.66 -3.57
N ARG A 73 -15.16 -1.08 -2.62
CA ARG A 73 -15.16 -2.43 -2.05
C ARG A 73 -15.44 -3.47 -3.14
N ASP A 74 -16.48 -3.28 -3.95
CA ASP A 74 -16.86 -4.25 -4.98
C ASP A 74 -15.70 -4.48 -5.97
N HIS A 75 -14.99 -3.41 -6.35
CA HIS A 75 -13.75 -3.54 -7.14
C HIS A 75 -12.63 -4.28 -6.41
N PHE A 76 -12.46 -4.06 -5.11
CA PHE A 76 -11.45 -4.76 -4.32
C PHE A 76 -11.76 -6.25 -4.21
N MET A 77 -13.04 -6.61 -3.99
CA MET A 77 -13.48 -8.01 -3.92
C MET A 77 -13.32 -8.71 -5.27
N GLU A 78 -13.80 -8.10 -6.36
CA GLU A 78 -13.64 -8.63 -7.72
C GLU A 78 -12.16 -8.89 -8.05
N MET A 79 -11.28 -7.96 -7.70
CA MET A 79 -9.85 -8.10 -7.90
C MET A 79 -9.26 -9.25 -7.07
N THR A 80 -9.55 -9.28 -5.77
CA THR A 80 -8.91 -10.22 -4.84
C THR A 80 -9.45 -11.65 -4.93
N GLU A 81 -10.63 -11.83 -5.51
CA GLU A 81 -11.27 -13.14 -5.67
C GLU A 81 -11.17 -13.71 -7.08
N LYS A 82 -11.21 -12.86 -8.13
CA LYS A 82 -11.36 -13.33 -9.52
C LYS A 82 -10.20 -12.96 -10.41
N THR A 83 -9.90 -11.67 -10.59
CA THR A 83 -8.93 -11.23 -11.61
C THR A 83 -7.48 -11.29 -11.13
N PHE A 84 -7.24 -11.17 -9.82
CA PHE A 84 -5.94 -11.32 -9.20
C PHE A 84 -6.04 -12.11 -7.87
N PRO A 85 -6.41 -13.40 -7.92
CA PRO A 85 -6.86 -14.14 -6.74
C PRO A 85 -5.74 -14.41 -5.73
N MET A 86 -5.93 -13.98 -4.47
CA MET A 86 -4.96 -14.13 -3.37
C MET A 86 -4.42 -15.56 -3.23
N LYS A 87 -5.33 -16.54 -3.26
CA LYS A 87 -5.01 -17.98 -3.09
C LYS A 87 -3.98 -18.50 -4.09
N THR A 88 -3.93 -17.93 -5.31
CA THR A 88 -2.98 -18.39 -6.34
C THR A 88 -1.69 -17.56 -6.35
N LYS A 89 -1.75 -16.32 -5.84
CA LYS A 89 -0.68 -15.33 -5.94
C LYS A 89 0.16 -15.21 -4.67
N ALA A 90 -0.34 -15.64 -3.51
CA ALA A 90 0.37 -15.55 -2.24
C ALA A 90 0.60 -16.93 -1.60
N LYS A 91 1.81 -17.47 -1.75
CA LYS A 91 2.20 -18.82 -1.27
C LYS A 91 3.33 -18.77 -0.26
N LYS A 92 4.25 -17.82 -0.38
CA LYS A 92 5.39 -17.60 0.51
C LYS A 92 5.12 -16.45 1.46
N SER A 93 5.83 -16.41 2.58
CA SER A 93 5.71 -15.36 3.59
C SER A 93 5.82 -13.94 3.00
N VAL A 94 6.81 -13.73 2.13
CA VAL A 94 7.07 -12.48 1.40
C VAL A 94 5.89 -12.06 0.51
N ASP A 95 5.12 -13.02 0.00
CA ASP A 95 4.11 -12.76 -1.02
C ASP A 95 2.94 -11.94 -0.46
N ALA A 96 2.69 -11.91 0.85
CA ALA A 96 1.65 -11.06 1.42
C ALA A 96 1.93 -9.57 1.14
N ILE A 97 3.18 -9.15 1.31
CA ILE A 97 3.63 -7.77 1.05
C ILE A 97 3.56 -7.48 -0.45
N LEU A 98 4.17 -8.34 -1.27
CA LEU A 98 4.22 -8.15 -2.72
C LEU A 98 2.84 -8.24 -3.37
N TYR A 99 1.95 -9.09 -2.87
CA TYR A 99 0.58 -9.19 -3.35
C TYR A 99 -0.18 -7.89 -3.13
N LEU A 100 -0.18 -7.39 -1.88
CA LEU A 100 -0.92 -6.17 -1.56
C LEU A 100 -0.35 -4.97 -2.33
N TRP A 101 0.98 -4.91 -2.48
CA TRP A 101 1.66 -3.94 -3.33
C TRP A 101 1.19 -3.98 -4.78
N LYS A 102 1.24 -5.15 -5.44
CA LYS A 102 0.75 -5.33 -6.82
C LYS A 102 -0.72 -4.96 -6.96
N ALA A 103 -1.56 -5.42 -6.03
CA ALA A 103 -2.98 -5.11 -6.01
C ALA A 103 -3.24 -3.60 -5.89
N HIS A 104 -2.51 -2.90 -5.02
CA HIS A 104 -2.62 -1.45 -4.89
C HIS A 104 -2.16 -0.72 -6.17
N ASN A 105 -1.14 -1.25 -6.85
CA ASN A 105 -0.69 -0.70 -8.13
C ASN A 105 -1.69 -0.91 -9.28
N VAL A 106 -2.46 -2.00 -9.29
CA VAL A 106 -3.62 -2.18 -10.18
C VAL A 106 -4.67 -1.10 -9.91
N VAL A 107 -4.95 -0.79 -8.63
CA VAL A 107 -5.86 0.29 -8.25
C VAL A 107 -5.31 1.66 -8.69
N ASN A 108 -4.02 1.94 -8.49
CA ASN A 108 -3.39 3.18 -8.93
C ASN A 108 -3.48 3.36 -10.45
N ALA A 109 -3.26 2.29 -11.23
CA ALA A 109 -3.40 2.35 -12.69
C ALA A 109 -4.82 2.69 -13.11
N ARG A 110 -5.83 2.11 -12.47
CA ARG A 110 -7.25 2.38 -12.76
C ARG A 110 -7.66 3.81 -12.40
N LEU A 111 -7.17 4.33 -11.27
CA LEU A 111 -7.57 5.65 -10.75
C LEU A 111 -6.74 6.82 -11.31
N LYS A 112 -5.76 6.53 -12.18
CA LYS A 112 -4.91 7.57 -12.77
C LYS A 112 -5.73 8.40 -13.76
N GLY A 113 -5.78 9.72 -13.55
CA GLY A 113 -6.58 10.66 -14.35
C GLY A 113 -8.08 10.66 -14.04
N ASP A 114 -8.51 9.96 -12.99
CA ASP A 114 -9.91 9.96 -12.53
C ASP A 114 -10.22 11.24 -11.73
N ASP A 115 -11.49 11.67 -11.71
CA ASP A 115 -11.93 12.86 -10.95
C ASP A 115 -11.68 12.75 -9.44
N THR A 116 -11.46 11.54 -8.93
CA THR A 116 -11.09 11.28 -7.52
C THR A 116 -9.59 11.34 -7.25
N GLU A 117 -8.76 11.53 -8.28
CA GLU A 117 -7.32 11.75 -8.16
C GLU A 117 -7.04 13.14 -7.60
N ASP A 118 -6.20 13.21 -6.56
CA ASP A 118 -5.73 14.49 -6.03
C ASP A 118 -4.71 15.11 -7.00
N PRO A 119 -4.94 16.30 -7.55
CA PRO A 119 -4.03 16.92 -8.52
C PRO A 119 -2.60 17.12 -8.00
N GLU A 120 -2.43 17.32 -6.69
CA GLU A 120 -1.11 17.47 -6.07
C GLU A 120 -0.45 16.11 -5.74
N PHE A 121 -1.21 15.01 -5.80
CA PHE A 121 -0.70 13.66 -5.55
C PHE A 121 -1.15 12.68 -6.63
N PRO A 122 -0.62 12.82 -7.87
CA PRO A 122 -0.93 11.91 -8.97
C PRO A 122 -0.62 10.45 -8.63
N LYS A 123 -1.40 9.52 -9.19
CA LYS A 123 -1.22 8.08 -9.09
C LYS A 123 -0.03 7.65 -9.96
N TYR A 124 1.04 7.29 -9.28
CA TYR A 124 2.17 6.57 -9.88
C TYR A 124 2.01 5.08 -9.64
N GLN A 125 2.65 4.28 -10.51
CA GLN A 125 3.05 2.95 -10.10
C GLN A 125 4.08 3.11 -8.98
N PHE A 126 3.75 2.60 -7.81
CA PHE A 126 4.52 2.77 -6.59
C PHE A 126 5.54 1.64 -6.45
N PRO A 127 6.75 1.87 -5.92
CA PRO A 127 7.33 3.20 -5.72
C PRO A 127 7.69 3.86 -7.06
N PRO A 128 7.45 5.17 -7.22
CA PRO A 128 7.99 5.92 -8.34
C PRO A 128 9.52 6.02 -8.24
N ASN A 129 10.20 6.24 -9.38
CA ASN A 129 11.66 6.29 -9.45
C ASN A 129 12.32 7.31 -8.52
N PHE A 130 11.64 8.41 -8.19
CA PHE A 130 12.17 9.41 -7.26
C PHE A 130 12.15 8.95 -5.78
N LEU A 131 11.34 7.95 -5.43
CA LEU A 131 11.36 7.30 -4.11
C LEU A 131 12.26 6.08 -4.08
N CYS A 132 12.40 5.36 -5.20
CA CYS A 132 13.25 4.19 -5.29
C CYS A 132 13.81 4.04 -6.72
N SER A 133 15.04 4.52 -6.93
CA SER A 133 15.67 4.56 -8.26
C SER A 133 16.12 3.19 -8.78
N ASN A 134 16.31 2.21 -7.89
CA ASN A 134 16.66 0.82 -8.23
C ASN A 134 15.44 -0.11 -8.27
N CYS A 135 14.25 0.33 -7.86
CA CYS A 135 13.06 -0.52 -7.84
C CYS A 135 12.50 -0.81 -9.24
N SER A 136 12.78 0.03 -10.25
CA SER A 136 12.30 -0.20 -11.61
C SER A 136 13.37 0.12 -12.65
N SER A 137 13.35 -0.63 -13.75
CA SER A 137 14.18 -0.36 -14.91
C SER A 137 13.75 0.93 -15.62
N LYS A 138 14.58 1.42 -16.55
CA LYS A 138 14.20 2.54 -17.44
C LYS A 138 12.94 2.25 -18.27
N SER A 139 12.62 0.97 -18.50
CA SER A 139 11.40 0.53 -19.19
C SER A 139 10.17 0.46 -18.27
N GLY A 140 10.30 0.79 -16.98
CA GLY A 140 9.22 0.74 -15.99
C GLY A 140 8.95 -0.65 -15.43
N THR A 141 9.81 -1.64 -15.69
CA THR A 141 9.67 -2.99 -15.16
C THR A 141 10.21 -3.02 -13.73
N PHE A 142 9.39 -3.44 -12.76
CA PHE A 142 9.82 -3.52 -11.37
C PHE A 142 10.76 -4.70 -11.12
N ASP A 143 11.80 -4.47 -10.32
CA ASP A 143 12.62 -5.51 -9.69
C ASP A 143 12.00 -5.85 -8.33
N GLU A 144 11.37 -7.03 -8.21
CA GLU A 144 10.63 -7.40 -7.01
C GLU A 144 11.50 -7.49 -5.75
N LYS A 145 12.80 -7.79 -5.90
CA LYS A 145 13.73 -7.83 -4.78
C LYS A 145 13.96 -6.42 -4.22
N SER A 146 14.31 -5.46 -5.07
CA SER A 146 14.52 -4.06 -4.70
C SER A 146 13.23 -3.43 -4.15
N VAL A 147 12.08 -3.76 -4.76
CA VAL A 147 10.77 -3.36 -4.23
C VAL A 147 10.53 -3.93 -2.84
N MET A 148 10.82 -5.22 -2.61
CA MET A 148 10.63 -5.83 -1.30
C MET A 148 11.48 -5.13 -0.23
N GLU A 149 12.75 -4.89 -0.50
CA GLU A 149 13.65 -4.14 0.39
C GLU A 149 13.12 -2.73 0.67
N PHE A 150 12.66 -2.02 -0.37
CA PHE A 150 12.02 -0.72 -0.23
C PHE A 150 10.76 -0.79 0.66
N MET A 151 9.88 -1.77 0.45
CA MET A 151 8.63 -1.91 1.21
C MET A 151 8.90 -2.14 2.70
N LEU A 152 9.89 -2.99 3.03
CA LEU A 152 10.30 -3.23 4.41
C LEU A 152 10.79 -1.94 5.09
N ASN A 153 11.64 -1.17 4.41
CA ASN A 153 12.16 0.08 4.96
C ASN A 153 11.09 1.18 5.06
N TYR A 154 10.26 1.30 4.02
CA TYR A 154 9.26 2.36 3.92
C TYR A 154 8.16 2.21 4.97
N TYR A 155 7.64 0.99 5.17
CA TYR A 155 6.51 0.76 6.07
C TYR A 155 6.88 0.49 7.53
N THR A 156 8.17 0.34 7.84
CA THR A 156 8.66 0.38 9.24
C THR A 156 8.92 1.81 9.72
N ALA A 157 9.07 2.78 8.81
CA ALA A 157 9.37 4.17 9.13
C ALA A 157 8.59 5.16 8.24
N ILE A 158 7.25 5.04 8.21
CA ILE A 158 6.40 5.90 7.37
C ILE A 158 6.58 7.38 7.75
N LYS A 159 7.10 8.18 6.83
CA LYS A 159 7.25 9.63 6.97
C LYS A 159 6.59 10.37 5.79
N PRO A 160 6.10 11.61 5.96
CA PRO A 160 5.73 12.47 4.84
C PRO A 160 6.97 12.72 3.96
N HIS A 161 6.84 12.58 2.63
CA HIS A 161 7.92 12.98 1.73
C HIS A 161 7.97 14.51 1.66
N SER A 162 9.09 15.11 2.02
CA SER A 162 9.39 16.52 1.82
C SER A 162 10.34 16.69 0.62
N PRO A 163 10.15 17.71 -0.24
CA PRO A 163 11.09 18.04 -1.30
C PRO A 163 12.54 18.27 -0.82
N SER A 164 12.73 18.55 0.48
CA SER A 164 14.03 18.69 1.15
C SER A 164 14.73 17.36 1.46
N ASP A 165 14.03 16.22 1.40
CA ASP A 165 14.57 14.92 1.86
C ASP A 165 15.56 14.27 0.86
N LYS A 166 15.93 14.99 -0.21
CA LYS A 166 16.86 14.50 -1.24
C LYS A 166 18.30 14.29 -0.72
N GLU A 167 18.64 14.77 0.47
CA GLU A 167 19.98 14.59 1.07
C GLU A 167 20.10 13.36 1.98
N ASP A 168 19.01 12.81 2.51
CA ASP A 168 19.08 11.83 3.61
C ASP A 168 18.99 10.36 3.18
N ALA A 169 18.65 10.08 1.91
CA ALA A 169 18.53 8.70 1.39
C ALA A 169 19.89 7.96 1.23
N ARG A 170 21.01 8.59 1.63
CA ARG A 170 22.35 8.00 1.59
C ARG A 170 22.87 7.56 2.97
N ALA A 171 22.14 7.83 4.05
CA ALA A 171 22.53 7.42 5.39
C ALA A 171 21.63 6.28 5.87
N THR A 172 22.25 5.23 6.42
CA THR A 172 21.69 4.03 7.08
C THR A 172 21.39 2.84 6.13
N PHE A 173 22.04 1.67 6.20
CA PHE A 173 23.03 1.11 7.13
C PHE A 173 23.81 -0.02 6.41
N THR A 174 25.09 -0.18 6.74
CA THR A 174 25.93 -1.38 6.54
C THR A 174 25.42 -2.57 7.37
N PRO A 175 25.85 -3.82 7.07
CA PRO A 175 25.18 -5.06 7.49
C PRO A 175 24.98 -5.25 9.00
#